data_AF-A0A671ML94-F1
#
_entry.id   AF-A0A671ML94-F1
#
_cell.length_a   1.000
_cell.length_b   1.000
_cell.length_c   1.000
_cell.angle_alpha   90.00
_cell.angle_beta   90.00
_cell.angle_gamma   90.00
#
_symmetry.space_group_name_H-M   'P 1'
#
loop_
_entity.id
_entity.type
_entity.pdbx_description
1 polymer ?
#
loop_
_entity_poly.entity_id
_entity_poly.type
_entity_poly.pdbx_seq_one_letter_code
_entity_poly.pdbx_strand_id
1 'polypeptide(L)'
;MRVFLLFSPSNLLIVTKSLSLSQISLQYLSGGSYYHTCGGTLIRTRWVMTAAHCVDTSRTWRVVLGDHDIYNQEGREQYMSVSAVYIHPNWNSNSVASG
;
A
#
# COMPACT_ATOMS: atom_id res chain seq x y z
N MET A 1 3.54 -10.06 11.43
CA MET A 1 4.17 -8.86 10.85
C MET A 1 4.43 -9.02 9.35
N ARG A 2 3.57 -9.74 8.60
CA ARG A 2 3.69 -9.84 7.13
C ARG A 2 2.31 -9.78 6.50
N VAL A 3 1.93 -8.62 5.98
CA VAL A 3 0.75 -8.48 5.12
C VAL A 3 1.20 -8.21 3.71
N PHE A 4 0.61 -8.94 2.77
CA PHE A 4 0.90 -8.77 1.36
C PHE A 4 -0.31 -8.10 0.69
N LEU A 5 -0.06 -7.02 -0.03
CA LEU A 5 -1.05 -6.38 -0.89
C LEU A 5 -0.76 -6.79 -2.34
N LEU A 6 -1.76 -7.32 -3.05
CA LEU A 6 -1.68 -7.59 -4.48
C LEU A 6 -2.29 -6.42 -5.25
N PHE A 7 -1.60 -5.94 -6.28
CA PHE A 7 -2.12 -4.90 -7.19
C PHE A 7 -2.87 -5.47 -8.39
N SER A 8 -3.81 -4.68 -8.95
CA SER A 8 -4.50 -4.97 -10.21
C SER A 8 -3.55 -5.05 -11.43
N PRO A 9 -3.81 -5.88 -12.47
CA PRO A 9 -2.88 -6.12 -13.58
C PRO A 9 -2.57 -4.90 -14.46
N SER A 10 -3.43 -3.89 -14.47
CA SER A 10 -3.34 -2.74 -15.38
C SER A 10 -2.14 -1.81 -15.13
N ASN A 11 -1.44 -1.94 -13.99
CA ASN A 11 -0.35 -1.04 -13.59
C ASN A 11 1.06 -1.64 -13.75
N LEU A 12 1.20 -2.80 -14.42
CA LEU A 12 2.42 -3.61 -14.43
C LEU A 12 3.65 -2.93 -15.05
N LEU A 13 3.45 -2.12 -16.10
CA LEU A 13 4.52 -1.45 -16.84
C LEU A 13 5.19 -0.30 -16.05
N ILE A 14 4.52 0.22 -15.02
CA ILE A 14 4.95 1.44 -14.31
C ILE A 14 5.91 1.08 -13.16
N VAL A 15 5.68 -0.07 -12.51
CA VAL A 15 6.43 -0.50 -11.32
C VAL A 15 7.87 -0.92 -11.63
N THR A 16 8.16 -1.44 -12.82
CA THR A 16 9.50 -1.93 -13.19
C THR A 16 10.56 -0.83 -13.30
N LYS A 17 10.17 0.45 -13.41
CA LYS A 17 11.10 1.59 -13.44
C LYS A 17 11.42 2.17 -12.06
N SER A 18 10.67 1.82 -11.01
CA SER A 18 10.73 2.46 -9.69
C SER A 18 11.43 1.62 -8.62
N LEU A 19 12.13 0.54 -8.99
CA LEU A 19 12.80 -0.40 -8.06
C LEU A 19 13.91 0.23 -7.19
N SER A 20 14.29 1.49 -7.41
CA SER A 20 15.18 2.25 -6.54
C SER A 20 14.48 2.92 -5.34
N LEU A 21 13.15 3.07 -5.37
CA LEU A 21 12.35 3.63 -4.29
C LEU A 21 11.36 2.56 -3.80
N SER A 22 11.69 1.94 -2.67
CA SER A 22 10.85 0.90 -2.08
C SER A 22 9.77 1.44 -1.16
N GLN A 23 9.88 2.70 -0.70
CA GLN A 23 8.88 3.33 0.17
C GLN A 23 7.57 3.60 -0.58
N ILE A 24 6.46 3.32 0.09
CA ILE A 24 5.11 3.55 -0.44
C ILE A 24 4.25 4.30 0.56
N SER A 25 3.26 5.02 0.06
CA SER A 25 2.18 5.65 0.82
C SER A 25 0.89 4.85 0.62
N LEU A 26 0.39 4.21 1.68
CA LEU A 26 -0.88 3.48 1.67
C LEU A 26 -2.00 4.46 2.01
N GLN A 27 -3.04 4.46 1.17
CA GLN A 27 -4.14 5.39 1.29
C GLN A 27 -5.49 4.68 1.18
N TYR A 28 -6.50 5.19 1.89
CA TYR A 28 -7.87 4.69 1.81
C TYR A 28 -8.81 5.74 1.19
N LEU A 29 -9.86 5.28 0.51
CA LEU A 29 -10.92 6.12 0.00
C LEU A 29 -11.95 6.43 1.10
N SER A 30 -12.30 7.71 1.27
CA SER A 30 -13.38 8.16 2.15
C SER A 30 -14.01 9.43 1.58
N GLY A 31 -15.34 9.50 1.48
CA GLY A 31 -16.04 10.71 1.02
C GLY A 31 -15.61 11.21 -0.38
N GLY A 32 -15.14 10.32 -1.27
CA GLY A 32 -14.65 10.68 -2.61
C GLY A 32 -13.17 11.09 -2.68
N SER A 33 -12.49 11.19 -1.54
CA SER A 33 -11.08 11.59 -1.44
C SER A 33 -10.21 10.46 -0.87
N TYR A 34 -8.94 10.43 -1.24
CA TYR A 34 -7.97 9.48 -0.68
C TYR A 34 -7.14 10.11 0.43
N TYR A 35 -6.93 9.36 1.51
CA TYR A 35 -6.21 9.81 2.69
C TYR A 35 -5.07 8.85 3.03
N HIS A 36 -3.88 9.40 3.30
CA HIS A 36 -2.75 8.64 3.82
C HIS A 36 -3.08 8.03 5.19
N THR A 37 -2.67 6.77 5.40
CA THR A 37 -2.80 6.12 6.70
C THR A 37 -1.52 5.46 7.19
N CYS A 38 -0.71 4.89 6.30
CA CYS A 38 0.44 4.08 6.65
C CYS A 38 1.48 4.09 5.55
N GLY A 39 2.70 3.70 5.90
CA GLY A 39 3.73 3.33 4.95
C GLY A 39 3.66 1.86 4.53
N GLY A 40 4.66 1.47 3.75
CA GLY A 40 4.93 0.09 3.40
C GLY A 40 6.16 -0.01 2.51
N THR A 41 6.40 -1.22 1.99
CA THR A 41 7.56 -1.48 1.15
C THR A 41 7.16 -2.28 -0.07
N LEU A 42 7.52 -1.81 -1.26
CA LEU A 42 7.42 -2.59 -2.49
C LEU A 42 8.47 -3.71 -2.46
N ILE A 43 8.02 -4.96 -2.36
CA ILE A 43 8.89 -6.15 -2.27
C ILE A 43 8.97 -6.93 -3.59
N ARG A 44 8.04 -6.67 -4.52
CA ARG A 44 8.01 -7.20 -5.88
C ARG A 44 7.10 -6.33 -6.73
N THR A 45 7.16 -6.43 -8.06
CA THR A 45 6.41 -5.62 -9.03
C THR A 45 4.90 -5.47 -8.76
N ARG A 46 4.28 -6.38 -8.01
CA ARG A 46 2.85 -6.33 -7.67
C ARG A 46 2.55 -6.52 -6.19
N TRP A 47 3.59 -6.51 -5.35
CA TRP A 47 3.49 -6.90 -3.96
C TRP A 47 4.07 -5.82 -3.07
N VAL A 48 3.23 -5.29 -2.19
CA VAL A 48 3.63 -4.42 -1.09
C VAL A 48 3.52 -5.17 0.22
N MET A 49 4.54 -5.01 1.05
CA MET A 49 4.52 -5.40 2.46
C MET A 49 4.10 -4.20 3.31
N THR A 50 3.15 -4.40 4.23
CA THR A 50 2.75 -3.41 5.24
C THR A 50 2.35 -4.12 6.54
N ALA A 51 1.96 -3.34 7.57
CA ALA A 51 1.47 -3.87 8.83
C ALA A 51 -0.02 -4.25 8.74
N ALA A 52 -0.42 -5.27 9.51
CA ALA A 52 -1.79 -5.77 9.49
C ALA A 52 -2.81 -4.75 9.99
N HIS A 53 -2.51 -4.03 11.08
CA HIS A 53 -3.38 -2.97 11.61
C HIS A 53 -3.63 -1.82 10.62
N CYS A 54 -2.83 -1.69 9.55
CA CYS A 54 -3.06 -0.67 8.53
C CYS A 54 -4.22 -1.05 7.60
N VAL A 55 -4.55 -2.34 7.49
CA VAL A 55 -5.47 -2.89 6.48
C VAL A 55 -6.41 -3.96 7.03
N ASP A 56 -6.52 -4.09 8.35
CA ASP A 56 -7.46 -5.01 9.03
C ASP A 56 -8.90 -4.49 9.04
N THR A 57 -9.16 -3.38 8.34
CA THR A 57 -10.49 -2.87 8.05
C THR A 57 -10.83 -3.03 6.56
N SER A 58 -12.10 -3.28 6.26
CA SER A 58 -12.59 -3.35 4.88
C SER A 58 -12.74 -1.93 4.32
N ARG A 59 -11.80 -1.52 3.46
CA ARG A 59 -11.80 -0.22 2.75
C ARG A 59 -11.31 -0.40 1.32
N THR A 60 -11.55 0.61 0.49
CA THR A 60 -10.90 0.73 -0.82
C THR A 60 -9.51 1.31 -0.63
N TRP A 61 -8.48 0.53 -0.95
CA TRP A 61 -7.09 0.89 -0.76
C TRP A 61 -6.41 1.26 -2.07
N ARG A 62 -5.52 2.26 -2.02
CA ARG A 62 -4.52 2.52 -3.07
C ARG A 62 -3.13 2.65 -2.47
N VAL A 63 -2.14 2.39 -3.29
CA VAL A 63 -0.73 2.63 -2.97
C VAL A 63 -0.19 3.72 -3.89
N VAL A 64 0.62 4.61 -3.33
CA VAL A 64 1.33 5.65 -4.05
C VAL A 64 2.83 5.39 -3.93
N LEU A 65 3.51 5.25 -5.07
CA LEU A 65 4.97 5.17 -5.19
C LEU A 65 5.54 6.52 -5.65
N GLY A 66 6.81 6.78 -5.34
CA GLY A 66 7.52 7.95 -5.87
C GLY A 66 7.08 9.29 -5.29
N ASP A 67 6.27 9.25 -4.23
CA ASP A 67 5.74 10.38 -3.49
C ASP A 67 6.76 10.84 -2.44
N HIS A 68 7.08 12.14 -2.42
CA HIS A 68 7.96 12.76 -1.44
C HIS A 68 7.21 13.71 -0.50
N ASP A 69 6.18 14.38 -1.00
CA ASP A 69 5.31 15.29 -0.26
C ASP A 69 3.85 14.92 -0.50
N ILE A 70 3.23 14.29 0.50
CA ILE A 70 1.85 13.80 0.41
C ILE A 70 0.80 14.88 0.16
N TYR A 71 1.16 16.17 0.32
CA TYR A 71 0.29 17.31 0.10
C TYR A 71 0.45 17.96 -1.27
N ASN A 72 1.54 17.64 -2.00
CA ASN A 72 1.88 18.27 -3.27
C ASN A 72 2.12 17.22 -4.35
N GLN A 73 1.51 17.40 -5.52
CA GLN A 73 1.73 16.50 -6.63
C GLN A 73 2.96 16.94 -7.44
N GLU A 74 4.04 16.17 -7.36
CA GLU A 74 5.33 16.44 -7.99
C GLU A 74 5.45 15.85 -9.40
N GLY A 75 4.48 15.04 -9.83
CA GLY A 75 4.43 14.42 -11.16
C GLY A 75 5.22 13.10 -11.27
N ARG A 76 5.82 12.64 -10.17
CA ARG A 76 6.52 11.35 -10.08
C ARG A 76 5.68 10.26 -9.43
N GLU A 77 4.51 10.62 -8.89
CA GLU A 77 3.64 9.73 -8.14
C GLU A 77 2.99 8.70 -9.05
N GLN A 78 3.01 7.43 -8.62
CA GLN A 78 2.30 6.35 -9.30
C GLN A 78 1.22 5.81 -8.39
N TYR A 79 -0.04 5.96 -8.80
CA TYR A 79 -1.20 5.51 -8.04
C TYR A 79 -1.64 4.13 -8.50
N MET A 80 -1.70 3.17 -7.58
CA MET A 80 -2.09 1.80 -7.86
C MET A 80 -3.22 1.35 -6.94
N SER A 81 -4.30 0.84 -7.51
CA SER A 81 -5.37 0.21 -6.73
C SER A 81 -4.93 -1.15 -6.19
N VAL A 82 -5.29 -1.42 -4.93
CA VAL A 82 -5.09 -2.72 -4.30
C VAL A 82 -6.23 -3.65 -4.71
N SER A 83 -5.90 -4.80 -5.28
CA SER A 83 -6.88 -5.82 -5.67
C SER A 83 -7.18 -6.83 -4.56
N ALA A 84 -6.21 -7.10 -3.69
CA ALA A 84 -6.38 -8.03 -2.58
C ALA A 84 -5.44 -7.72 -1.41
N VAL A 85 -5.90 -8.03 -0.20
CA VAL A 85 -5.16 -7.90 1.06
C VAL A 85 -5.01 -9.30 1.68
N TYR A 86 -3.78 -9.70 1.97
CA TYR A 86 -3.47 -10.99 2.59
C TYR A 86 -2.90 -10.77 4.00
N ILE A 87 -3.78 -10.77 5.00
CA ILE A 87 -3.39 -10.60 6.40
C ILE A 87 -2.84 -11.94 6.94
N HIS A 88 -1.76 -11.87 7.71
CA HIS A 88 -1.18 -13.06 8.34
C HIS A 88 -2.21 -13.75 9.26
N PRO A 89 -2.35 -15.08 9.22
CA PRO A 89 -3.41 -15.79 9.97
C PRO A 89 -3.31 -15.64 11.50
N ASN A 90 -2.11 -15.37 12.01
CA ASN A 90 -1.87 -15.15 13.45
C ASN A 90 -2.01 -13.68 13.88
N TRP A 91 -2.45 -12.79 12.99
CA TRP A 91 -2.74 -11.40 13.36
C TRP A 91 -3.81 -11.35 14.46
N ASN A 92 -3.58 -10.52 15.46
CA ASN A 92 -4.53 -10.28 16.54
C ASN A 92 -4.59 -8.76 16.80
N SER A 93 -5.75 -8.15 16.60
CA SER A 93 -5.95 -6.71 16.81
C SER A 93 -5.73 -6.26 18.27
N ASN A 94 -5.85 -7.18 19.24
CA ASN A 94 -5.57 -6.92 20.66
C ASN A 94 -4.08 -7.01 21.00
N SER A 95 -3.23 -7.46 20.07
CA SER A 95 -1.78 -7.57 20.25
C SER A 95 -1.09 -7.18 18.95
N VAL A 96 -0.82 -5.89 18.80
CA VAL A 96 -0.27 -5.30 17.56
C VAL A 96 1.13 -5.82 17.19
N ALA A 97 1.84 -6.42 18.14
CA ALA A 97 3.12 -7.10 17.92
C ALA A 97 2.97 -8.56 17.46
N SER A 98 1.77 -9.14 17.61
CA SER A 98 1.52 -10.54 17.26
C SER A 98 1.42 -10.74 15.75
N GLY A 99 2.22 -11.69 15.27
CA GLY A 99 2.17 -12.27 13.93
C GLY A 99 3.48 -12.19 13.19
#